data_AF-A0A6M0AQ98-F1
#
_entry.id   AF-A0A6M0AQ98-F1
#
_cell.length_a   1.000
_cell.length_b   1.000
_cell.length_c   1.000
_cell.angle_alpha   90.00
_cell.angle_beta   90.00
_cell.angle_gamma   90.00
#
_symmetry.space_group_name_H-M   'P 1'
#
loop_
_entity.id
_entity.type
_entity.pdbx_description
1 polymer ?
#
loop_
_entity_poly.entity_id
_entity_poly.type
_entity_poly.pdbx_seq_one_letter_code
_entity_poly.pdbx_strand_id
1 'polypeptide(L)' 'MGGFVGCPSGNADYDPLLSWNEGTTKDTIVNFVEDVTNPSSYNYVPPSDRIATFDNDGTLWTEKP' A
#
# COMPACT_ATOMS: atom_id res chain seq x y z
N MET A 1 35.38 -21.71 16.22
CA MET A 1 35.09 -21.41 14.80
C MET A 1 33.62 -21.03 14.71
N GLY A 2 33.29 -19.78 15.06
CA GLY A 2 31.91 -19.29 15.09
C GLY A 2 31.49 -18.81 13.70
N GLY A 3 30.39 -19.33 13.19
CA GLY A 3 29.71 -18.80 12.02
C GLY A 3 28.52 -17.96 12.48
N PHE A 4 28.63 -16.65 12.42
CA PHE A 4 27.46 -15.78 12.37
C PHE A 4 26.78 -16.01 11.03
N VAL A 5 25.62 -16.68 11.04
CA VAL A 5 24.70 -16.66 9.90
C VAL A 5 24.06 -15.28 9.92
N GLY A 6 24.48 -14.41 8.99
CA GLY A 6 23.86 -13.10 8.80
C GLY A 6 22.40 -13.27 8.38
N CYS A 7 21.51 -12.52 9.03
CA CYS A 7 20.14 -12.34 8.56
C CYS A 7 20.21 -11.72 7.15
N PRO A 8 19.58 -12.30 6.12
CA PRO A 8 19.47 -11.61 4.85
C PRO A 8 18.69 -10.31 5.08
N SER A 9 19.27 -9.18 4.69
CA SER A 9 18.58 -7.89 4.66
C SER A 9 17.40 -8.00 3.70
N GLY A 10 16.22 -8.36 4.23
CA GLY A 10 15.00 -8.54 3.47
C GLY A 10 14.40 -7.20 3.06
N ASN A 11 14.98 -6.54 2.06
CA ASN A 11 14.19 -5.68 1.18
C ASN A 11 13.77 -6.54 -0.02
N ALA A 12 12.85 -7.48 0.21
CA ALA A 12 12.00 -7.93 -0.87
C ALA A 12 10.96 -6.83 -1.04
N ASP A 13 10.91 -6.17 -2.19
CA ASP A 13 9.74 -5.39 -2.59
C ASP A 13 8.55 -6.36 -2.58
N TYR A 14 7.85 -6.38 -1.46
CA TYR A 14 6.65 -7.16 -1.29
C TYR A 14 5.57 -6.45 -2.08
N ASP A 15 4.88 -7.16 -2.99
CA ASP A 15 3.71 -6.61 -3.67
C ASP A 15 2.70 -6.17 -2.61
N PRO A 16 2.43 -4.85 -2.48
CA PRO A 16 1.68 -4.31 -1.36
C PRO A 16 0.23 -4.78 -1.34
N LEU A 17 -0.29 -5.31 -2.46
CA LEU A 17 -1.70 -5.67 -2.64
C LEU A 17 -1.85 -7.09 -3.26
N LEU A 18 -1.21 -8.10 -2.67
CA LEU A 18 -1.25 -9.50 -3.17
C LEU A 18 -2.65 -10.09 -3.41
N SER A 19 -3.66 -9.65 -2.65
CA SER A 19 -5.04 -10.14 -2.80
C SER A 19 -5.85 -9.40 -3.88
N TRP A 20 -5.24 -8.42 -4.55
CA TRP A 20 -5.86 -7.66 -5.63
C TRP A 20 -5.46 -8.26 -6.97
N ASN A 21 -6.44 -8.41 -7.86
CA ASN A 21 -6.16 -8.78 -9.25
C ASN A 21 -5.33 -7.68 -9.92
N GLU A 22 -4.41 -8.09 -10.80
CA GLU A 22 -3.68 -7.15 -11.65
C GLU A 22 -4.62 -6.36 -12.55
N GLY A 23 -4.30 -5.08 -12.74
CA GLY A 23 -5.04 -4.19 -13.63
C GLY A 23 -5.18 -2.78 -13.12
N THR A 24 -5.90 -1.98 -13.90
CA THR A 24 -5.98 -0.53 -13.76
C THR A 24 -6.37 -0.05 -12.36
N THR A 25 -7.24 -0.77 -11.65
CA THR A 25 -7.65 -0.42 -10.28
C THR A 25 -6.47 -0.50 -9.31
N LYS A 26 -5.74 -1.63 -9.30
CA LYS A 26 -4.58 -1.83 -8.41
C LYS A 26 -3.50 -0.79 -8.73
N ASP A 27 -3.19 -0.62 -10.01
CA ASP A 27 -2.18 0.34 -10.49
C ASP A 27 -2.54 1.77 -10.07
N THR A 28 -3.82 2.16 -10.20
CA THR A 28 -4.28 3.51 -9.85
C THR A 28 -4.14 3.76 -8.35
N ILE A 29 -4.49 2.79 -7.50
CA ILE A 29 -4.36 2.91 -6.04
C ILE A 29 -2.90 3.07 -5.64
N VAL A 30 -2.02 2.20 -6.15
CA VAL A 30 -0.58 2.22 -5.81
C VAL A 30 0.06 3.53 -6.28
N ASN A 31 -0.14 3.89 -7.56
CA ASN A 31 0.42 5.13 -8.12
C ASN A 31 -0.08 6.38 -7.37
N PHE A 32 -1.37 6.41 -7.01
CA PHE A 32 -1.92 7.52 -6.23
C PHE A 32 -1.24 7.64 -4.86
N VAL A 33 -1.10 6.53 -4.13
CA VAL A 33 -0.45 6.52 -2.82
C VAL A 33 1.02 6.94 -2.93
N GLU A 34 1.75 6.42 -3.92
CA GLU A 34 3.15 6.81 -4.16
C GLU A 34 3.28 8.31 -4.47
N ASP A 35 2.40 8.84 -5.32
CA ASP A 35 2.43 10.24 -5.73
C ASP A 35 2.15 11.19 -4.56
N VAL A 36 1.08 10.95 -3.78
CA VAL A 36 0.72 11.83 -2.66
C VAL A 36 1.63 11.67 -1.44
N THR A 37 2.41 10.58 -1.35
CA THR A 37 3.34 10.35 -0.24
C THR A 37 4.78 10.74 -0.54
N ASN A 38 5.13 10.97 -1.81
CA ASN A 38 6.45 11.43 -2.24
C ASN A 38 6.66 12.92 -1.93
N PRO A 39 7.57 13.31 -1.02
CA PRO A 39 7.81 14.73 -0.67
C PRO A 39 8.29 15.61 -1.82
N SER A 40 8.77 15.01 -2.91
CA SER A 40 9.21 15.72 -4.11
C SER A 40 8.09 15.86 -5.15
N SER A 41 6.93 15.21 -4.96
CA SER A 41 5.82 15.31 -5.88
C SER A 41 5.10 16.65 -5.75
N TYR A 42 4.61 17.17 -6.86
CA TYR A 42 3.69 18.31 -6.89
C TYR A 42 2.39 18.02 -6.12
N ASN A 43 1.97 16.75 -6.06
CA ASN A 43 0.75 16.30 -5.40
C ASN A 43 0.98 15.85 -3.95
N TYR A 44 2.14 16.13 -3.35
CA TYR A 44 2.46 15.70 -1.99
C TYR A 44 1.43 16.21 -0.96
N VAL A 45 0.93 15.29 -0.15
CA VAL A 45 0.02 15.59 0.97
C VAL A 45 0.77 15.35 2.30
N PRO A 46 0.80 16.34 3.21
CA PRO A 46 1.37 16.17 4.55
C PRO A 46 0.71 15.00 5.30
N PRO A 47 1.44 14.23 6.13
CA PRO A 47 0.87 13.07 6.82
C PRO A 47 -0.39 13.34 7.64
N SER A 48 -0.54 14.53 8.22
CA SER A 48 -1.73 14.92 8.98
C SER A 48 -3.01 14.98 8.15
N ASP A 49 -2.87 15.16 6.84
CA ASP A 49 -3.97 15.45 5.92
C ASP A 49 -4.32 14.22 5.05
N ARG A 50 -3.62 13.10 5.24
CA ARG A 50 -3.83 11.83 4.51
C ARG A 50 -4.98 11.03 5.11
N ILE A 51 -6.21 11.51 4.92
CA ILE A 51 -7.41 10.86 5.43
C ILE A 51 -8.17 10.18 4.28
N ALA A 52 -8.40 8.87 4.42
CA ALA A 52 -9.22 8.08 3.50
C ALA A 52 -10.46 7.55 4.24
N THR A 53 -11.63 7.69 3.62
CA THR A 53 -12.90 7.20 4.19
C THR A 53 -13.42 6.04 3.36
N PHE A 54 -13.83 4.97 4.03
CA PHE A 54 -14.46 3.81 3.41
C PHE A 54 -15.87 3.67 3.95
N ASP A 55 -16.80 3.27 3.09
CA ASP A 55 -18.10 2.78 3.55
C ASP A 55 -17.92 1.43 4.26
N ASN A 56 -18.91 0.99 5.05
CA ASN A 56 -18.82 -0.24 5.84
C ASN A 56 -19.52 -1.41 5.13
N ASP A 57 -20.85 -1.39 5.12
CA ASP A 57 -21.69 -2.44 4.54
C ASP A 57 -21.50 -2.49 3.02
N GLY A 58 -21.24 -3.67 2.46
CA GLY A 58 -21.04 -3.86 1.02
C GLY A 58 -19.67 -3.41 0.50
N THR A 59 -18.83 -2.80 1.35
CA THR A 59 -17.46 -2.36 1.00
C THR A 59 -16.39 -3.11 1.79
N LEU A 60 -16.44 -3.06 3.13
CA LEU A 60 -15.49 -3.78 3.98
C LEU A 60 -15.96 -5.22 4.27
N TRP A 61 -17.27 -5.44 4.28
CA TRP A 61 -17.88 -6.76 4.43
C TRP A 61 -19.12 -6.90 3.54
N THR A 62 -19.66 -8.12 3.45
CA THR A 62 -20.88 -8.37 2.66
C THR A 62 -22.09 -7.63 3.27
N GLU A 63 -22.86 -6.96 2.41
CA GLU A 63 -24.17 -6.37 2.75
C GLU A 63 -25.34 -7.37 2.59
N LYS A 64 -25.06 -8.56 2.09
CA LYS A 64 -26.00 -9.68 1.98
C LYS A 64 -25.75 -10.68 3.12
N PRO A 65 -26.78 -11.42 3.57
CA PRO A 65 -26.63 -12.43 4.62
C PRO A 65 -25.55 -13.47 4.28
#